data_AF-A0A3B8U418-F1
#
_entry.id   AF-A0A3B8U418-F1
#
_cell.length_a   1.000
_cell.length_b   1.000
_cell.length_c   1.000
_cell.angle_alpha   90.00
_cell.angle_beta   90.00
_cell.angle_gamma   90.00
#
_symmetry.space_group_name_H-M   'P 1'
#
loop_
_entity.id
_entity.type
_entity.pdbx_description
1 polymer ?
#
loop_
_entity_poly.entity_id
_entity_poly.type
_entity_poly.pdbx_seq_one_letter_code
_entity_poly.pdbx_strand_id
1 'polypeptide(L)'
;SQTLTALGVTNAVCTLPVFRPLIGFDKEEIVQVSKKIGTFETSILPYEDCCTIFVAKHPVTKPHLEVIERHEKNLYDEIDEMVDRAIATDEIIIVDKDSTRIIKTREGQIEY
;
A
#
# COMPACT_ATOMS: atom_id res chain seq x y z
N SER A 1 -10.93 -2.41 0.09
CA SER A 1 -11.90 -2.45 -1.03
C SER A 1 -11.83 -1.14 -1.79
N GLN A 2 -12.14 -1.10 -3.09
CA GLN A 2 -12.02 0.10 -3.95
C GLN A 2 -13.38 0.76 -4.25
N THR A 3 -14.37 0.60 -3.38
CA THR A 3 -15.66 1.29 -3.54
C THR A 3 -15.52 2.77 -3.24
N LEU A 4 -16.39 3.62 -3.81
CA LEU A 4 -16.37 5.07 -3.57
C LEU A 4 -16.35 5.42 -2.07
N THR A 5 -17.18 4.74 -1.27
CA THR A 5 -17.22 4.95 0.19
C THR A 5 -15.92 4.53 0.87
N ALA A 6 -15.35 3.38 0.48
CA ALA A 6 -14.08 2.93 1.04
C ALA A 6 -12.93 3.90 0.71
N LEU A 7 -12.89 4.42 -0.51
CA LEU A 7 -11.93 5.45 -0.91
C LEU A 7 -12.09 6.74 -0.11
N GLY A 8 -13.33 7.15 0.16
CA GLY A 8 -13.60 8.32 1.00
C GLY A 8 -13.09 8.14 2.43
N VAL A 9 -13.37 6.97 3.04
CA VAL A 9 -12.94 6.65 4.40
C VAL A 9 -11.42 6.55 4.51
N THR A 10 -10.73 5.86 3.59
CA THR A 10 -9.26 5.76 3.66
C THR A 10 -8.56 7.07 3.38
N ASN A 11 -9.15 7.96 2.57
CA ASN A 11 -8.59 9.29 2.33
C ASN A 11 -8.75 10.24 3.52
N ALA A 12 -9.62 9.94 4.50
CA ALA A 12 -9.92 10.85 5.61
C ALA A 12 -8.68 11.19 6.45
N VAL A 13 -7.69 10.28 6.50
CA VAL A 13 -6.42 10.44 7.23
C VAL A 13 -5.31 11.07 6.38
N CYS A 14 -5.52 11.27 5.08
CA CYS A 14 -4.49 11.81 4.18
C CYS A 14 -4.56 13.34 4.12
N THR A 15 -3.45 14.01 4.40
CA THR A 15 -3.32 15.47 4.25
C THR A 15 -2.86 15.90 2.85
N LEU A 16 -2.26 14.98 2.09
CA LEU A 16 -1.78 15.21 0.73
C LEU A 16 -2.74 14.62 -0.32
N PRO A 17 -2.79 15.19 -1.54
CA PRO A 17 -3.58 14.63 -2.63
C PRO A 17 -3.15 13.20 -3.00
N VAL A 18 -4.12 12.27 -3.06
CA VAL A 18 -3.88 10.88 -3.47
C VAL A 18 -4.31 10.68 -4.93
N PHE A 19 -3.33 10.64 -5.84
CA PHE A 19 -3.57 10.35 -7.26
C PHE A 19 -3.95 8.88 -7.46
N ARG A 20 -4.97 8.65 -8.29
CA ARG A 20 -5.44 7.29 -8.65
C ARG A 20 -5.53 7.14 -10.18
N PRO A 21 -4.40 6.99 -10.89
CA PRO A 21 -4.36 7.00 -12.35
C PRO A 21 -5.25 5.94 -13.01
N LEU A 22 -5.48 4.82 -12.33
CA LEU A 22 -6.24 3.68 -12.84
C LEU A 22 -7.73 3.70 -12.44
N ILE A 23 -8.23 4.74 -11.76
CA ILE A 23 -9.58 4.75 -11.16
C ILE A 23 -10.72 4.60 -12.18
N GLY A 24 -10.48 5.01 -13.44
CA GLY A 24 -11.44 4.92 -14.53
C GLY A 24 -11.14 3.82 -15.54
N PHE A 25 -10.09 3.02 -15.32
CA PHE A 25 -9.68 1.97 -16.25
C PHE A 25 -10.40 0.67 -15.90
N ASP A 26 -10.80 -0.08 -16.91
CA ASP A 26 -11.17 -1.48 -16.72
C ASP A 26 -9.93 -2.38 -16.61
N LYS A 27 -10.17 -3.66 -16.28
CA LYS A 27 -9.10 -4.62 -16.08
C LYS A 27 -8.29 -4.88 -17.34
N GLU A 28 -8.94 -4.92 -18.50
CA GLU A 28 -8.26 -5.21 -19.76
C GLU A 28 -7.35 -4.05 -20.15
N GLU A 29 -7.82 -2.81 -19.98
CA GLU A 29 -6.99 -1.61 -20.20
C GLU A 29 -5.72 -1.62 -19.34
N ILE A 30 -5.84 -1.97 -18.05
CA ILE A 30 -4.69 -2.09 -17.12
C ILE A 30 -3.74 -3.20 -17.60
N VAL A 31 -4.26 -4.34 -18.03
CA VAL A 31 -3.47 -5.47 -18.54
C VAL A 31 -2.73 -5.11 -19.84
N GLN A 32 -3.36 -4.37 -20.74
CA GLN A 32 -2.70 -3.93 -21.98
C GLN A 32 -1.57 -2.94 -21.69
N VAL A 33 -1.77 -2.01 -20.74
CA VAL A 33 -0.71 -1.10 -20.29
C VAL A 33 0.45 -1.88 -19.66
N SER A 34 0.19 -2.83 -18.77
CA SER A 34 1.25 -3.60 -18.11
C SER A 34 2.05 -4.46 -19.08
N LYS A 35 1.41 -5.04 -20.11
CA LYS A 35 2.11 -5.73 -21.21
C LYS A 35 2.97 -4.76 -22.02
N LYS A 36 2.44 -3.58 -22.35
CA LYS A 36 3.17 -2.54 -23.10
C LYS A 36 4.43 -2.05 -22.39
N ILE A 37 4.41 -1.95 -21.06
CA ILE A 37 5.56 -1.51 -20.25
C ILE A 37 6.41 -2.68 -19.71
N GLY A 38 6.08 -3.93 -20.07
CA GLY A 38 6.85 -5.12 -19.71
C GLY A 38 6.74 -5.57 -18.25
N THR A 39 5.70 -5.17 -17.52
CA THR A 39 5.52 -5.56 -16.10
C THR A 39 4.59 -6.73 -15.89
N PHE A 40 3.78 -7.10 -16.89
CA PHE A 40 2.73 -8.11 -16.76
C PHE A 40 3.24 -9.46 -16.23
N GLU A 41 4.29 -10.03 -16.84
CA GLU A 41 4.80 -11.36 -16.48
C GLU A 41 5.30 -11.44 -15.03
N THR A 42 5.96 -10.39 -14.53
CA THR A 42 6.40 -10.32 -13.13
C THR A 42 5.22 -10.15 -12.18
N SER A 43 4.23 -9.33 -12.54
CA SER A 43 3.08 -9.03 -11.67
C SER A 43 2.10 -10.20 -11.49
N ILE A 44 2.15 -11.24 -12.33
CA ILE A 44 1.26 -12.41 -12.23
C ILE A 44 1.91 -13.64 -11.56
N LEU A 45 3.15 -13.51 -11.08
CA LEU A 45 3.84 -14.60 -10.40
C LEU A 45 3.05 -15.04 -9.15
N PRO A 46 2.97 -16.36 -8.86
CA PRO A 46 2.12 -16.90 -7.80
C PRO A 46 2.76 -16.70 -6.43
N TYR A 47 2.66 -15.48 -5.90
CA TYR A 47 3.05 -15.15 -4.54
C TYR A 47 1.83 -15.02 -3.63
N GLU A 48 1.99 -15.42 -2.36
CA GLU A 48 0.98 -15.11 -1.34
C GLU A 48 1.07 -13.63 -0.99
N ASP A 49 0.15 -12.85 -1.56
CA ASP A 49 0.01 -11.45 -1.20
C ASP A 49 -0.50 -11.32 0.24
N CYS A 50 -0.02 -10.32 0.98
CA CYS A 50 -0.55 -10.00 2.30
C CYS A 50 -2.09 -9.81 2.29
N CYS A 51 -2.63 -9.37 1.14
CA CYS A 51 -4.06 -9.24 0.91
C CYS A 51 -4.83 -10.56 0.99
N THR A 52 -4.25 -11.72 0.68
CA THR A 52 -4.92 -13.03 0.81
C THR A 52 -4.81 -13.57 2.23
N ILE A 53 -3.69 -13.30 2.91
CA ILE A 53 -3.42 -13.74 4.29
C ILE A 53 -4.30 -12.98 5.29
N PHE A 54 -4.45 -11.66 5.11
CA PHE A 54 -5.17 -10.79 6.04
C PHE A 54 -6.59 -10.44 5.58
N VAL A 55 -7.13 -11.13 4.57
CA VAL A 55 -8.49 -10.85 4.10
C VAL A 55 -9.50 -11.22 5.19
N ALA A 56 -10.35 -10.26 5.56
CA ALA A 56 -11.50 -10.55 6.39
C ALA A 56 -12.44 -11.51 5.62
N LYS A 57 -12.99 -12.52 6.30
CA LYS A 57 -13.94 -13.49 5.69
C LYS A 57 -15.13 -12.80 4.98
N HIS A 58 -15.57 -11.65 5.49
CA HIS A 58 -16.65 -10.85 4.93
C HIS A 58 -16.22 -9.38 4.84
N PRO A 59 -15.59 -8.95 3.74
CA PRO A 59 -15.11 -7.58 3.61
C PRO A 59 -16.26 -6.59 3.46
N VAL A 60 -16.21 -5.49 4.23
CA VAL A 60 -17.21 -4.42 4.17
C VAL A 60 -16.99 -3.57 2.92
N THR A 61 -18.05 -3.41 2.13
CA THR A 61 -18.03 -2.63 0.87
C THR A 61 -18.49 -1.19 1.06
N LYS A 62 -19.14 -0.86 2.18
CA LYS A 62 -19.60 0.49 2.52
C LYS A 62 -19.21 0.83 3.97
N PRO A 63 -17.93 1.12 4.23
CA PRO A 63 -17.46 1.43 5.58
C PRO A 63 -18.03 2.77 6.07
N HIS A 64 -18.20 2.89 7.38
CA HIS A 64 -18.61 4.13 8.05
C HIS A 64 -17.43 4.70 8.84
N LEU A 65 -17.08 5.96 8.60
CA LEU A 65 -15.90 6.59 9.20
C LEU A 65 -15.93 6.52 10.73
N GLU A 66 -17.04 6.89 11.36
CA GLU A 66 -17.21 6.84 12.83
C GLU A 66 -16.95 5.44 13.42
N VAL A 67 -17.32 4.38 12.69
CA VAL A 67 -17.09 3.01 13.12
C VAL A 67 -15.60 2.68 13.05
N ILE A 68 -14.91 3.09 11.99
CA ILE A 68 -13.47 2.91 11.81
C ILE A 68 -12.71 3.66 12.91
N GLU A 69 -12.96 4.95 13.11
CA GLU A 69 -12.32 5.77 14.14
C GLU A 69 -12.54 5.20 15.55
N ARG A 70 -13.71 4.60 15.81
CA ARG A 70 -13.96 3.90 17.07
C ARG A 70 -13.14 2.61 17.19
N HIS A 71 -12.95 1.85 16.11
CA HIS A 71 -12.16 0.62 16.14
C HIS A 71 -10.65 0.89 16.23
N GLU A 72 -10.18 1.97 15.61
CA GLU A 72 -8.82 2.49 15.79
C GLU A 72 -8.52 2.76 17.27
N LYS A 73 -9.56 3.01 18.09
CA LYS A 73 -9.38 3.18 19.53
C LYS A 73 -8.73 2.02 20.27
N ASN A 74 -8.87 0.82 19.72
CA ASN A 74 -8.31 -0.38 20.31
C ASN A 74 -6.79 -0.47 20.15
N LEU A 75 -6.17 0.42 19.35
CA LEU A 75 -4.74 0.42 19.06
C LEU A 75 -4.03 1.72 19.48
N TYR A 76 -4.72 2.69 20.13
CA TYR A 76 -4.11 4.00 20.43
C TYR A 76 -2.78 3.90 21.19
N ASP A 77 -2.66 2.97 22.12
CA ASP A 77 -1.47 2.84 22.97
C ASP A 77 -0.26 2.26 22.22
N GLU A 78 -0.46 1.62 21.06
CA GLU A 78 0.58 0.86 20.35
C GLU A 78 0.83 1.36 18.92
N ILE A 79 -0.16 1.99 18.27
CA ILE A 79 -0.13 2.29 16.84
C ILE A 79 1.03 3.23 16.45
N ASP A 80 1.28 4.27 17.25
CA ASP A 80 2.34 5.23 16.98
C ASP A 80 3.72 4.55 17.03
N GLU A 81 3.97 3.71 18.05
CA GLU A 81 5.21 2.95 18.16
C GLU A 81 5.38 1.96 17.01
N MET A 82 4.29 1.30 16.58
CA MET A 82 4.30 0.39 15.44
C MET A 82 4.68 1.12 14.14
N VAL A 83 4.12 2.31 13.91
CA VAL A 83 4.42 3.16 12.75
C VAL A 83 5.86 3.64 12.79
N ASP A 84 6.32 4.17 13.93
CA ASP A 84 7.68 4.65 14.11
C ASP A 84 8.70 3.53 13.87
N ARG A 85 8.43 2.32 14.39
CA ARG A 85 9.28 1.15 14.17
C ARG A 85 9.30 0.74 12.70
N ALA A 86 8.16 0.77 12.01
CA ALA A 86 8.06 0.43 10.59
C ALA A 86 8.88 1.40 9.72
N ILE A 87 8.85 2.70 10.03
CA ILE A 87 9.64 3.72 9.34
C ILE A 87 11.13 3.60 9.72
N ALA A 88 11.44 3.36 10.99
CA ALA A 88 12.82 3.23 11.45
C ALA A 88 13.54 2.03 10.81
N THR A 89 12.82 0.92 10.57
CA THR A 89 13.37 -0.34 10.06
C THR A 89 13.15 -0.56 8.56
N ASP A 90 12.72 0.46 7.82
CA ASP A 90 12.63 0.38 6.37
C ASP A 90 14.02 0.24 5.71
N GLU A 91 14.03 -0.34 4.51
CA GLU A 91 15.22 -0.48 3.68
C GLU A 91 15.05 0.41 2.45
N ILE A 92 16.05 1.25 2.17
CA ILE A 92 16.02 2.17 1.03
C ILE A 92 17.03 1.71 -0.01
N ILE A 93 16.53 1.38 -1.20
CA ILE A 93 17.30 0.89 -2.33
C ILE A 93 17.14 1.86 -3.50
N ILE A 94 18.26 2.29 -4.08
CA ILE A 94 18.28 3.03 -5.34
C ILE A 94 18.57 2.05 -6.48
N VAL A 95 17.66 2.00 -7.45
CA VAL A 95 17.78 1.18 -8.66
C VAL A 95 17.98 2.12 -9.83
N ASP A 96 19.19 2.13 -10.37
CA ASP A 96 19.55 2.79 -11.63
C ASP A 96 19.55 1.76 -12.77
N LYS A 97 19.72 2.22 -14.01
CA LYS A 97 19.71 1.36 -15.20
C LYS A 97 20.72 0.20 -15.11
N ASP A 98 21.91 0.49 -14.59
CA ASP A 98 23.06 -0.43 -14.63
C ASP A 98 23.55 -0.80 -13.21
N SER A 99 22.94 -0.28 -12.15
CA SER A 99 23.39 -0.50 -10.77
C SER A 99 22.27 -0.44 -9.75
N THR A 100 22.42 -1.22 -8.69
CA THR A 100 21.56 -1.16 -7.51
C THR A 100 22.43 -0.90 -6.29
N ARG A 101 22.04 0.07 -5.45
CA ARG A 101 22.73 0.38 -4.20
C ARG A 101 21.72 0.48 -3.06
N ILE A 102 22.06 -0.11 -1.93
CA ILE A 102 21.31 0.04 -0.68
C ILE A 102 21.89 1.26 0.02
N ILE A 103 21.05 2.26 0.30
CA ILE A 103 21.45 3.48 1.01
C ILE A 103 20.92 3.52 2.44
N LYS A 104 20.01 2.61 2.82
CA LYS A 104 19.61 2.37 4.21
C LYS A 104 19.27 0.90 4.36
N THR A 105 19.91 0.21 5.31
CA THR A 105 19.54 -1.15 5.70
C THR A 105 18.52 -1.12 6.85
N ARG A 106 17.82 -2.22 7.10
CA ARG A 106 16.81 -2.32 8.18
C ARG A 106 17.33 -2.02 9.59
N GLU A 107 18.63 -2.12 9.80
CA GLU A 107 19.32 -1.87 11.07
C GLU A 107 20.24 -0.64 11.01
N GLY A 108 20.34 0.01 9.85
CA GLY A 108 21.33 1.06 9.56
C GLY A 108 20.72 2.46 9.41
N GLN A 109 21.61 3.45 9.32
CA GLN A 109 21.23 4.83 8.98
C GLN A 109 21.37 5.08 7.48
N ILE A 110 20.82 6.21 7.00
CA ILE A 110 20.93 6.59 5.59
C ILE A 110 22.39 6.96 5.28
N GLU A 111 22.99 6.29 4.30
CA GLU A 111 24.32 6.56 3.75
C GLU A 111 24.16 7.31 2.42
N TYR A 112 24.75 8.51 2.31
CA TYR A 112 24.66 9.39 1.14
C TYR A 112 25.72 9.09 0.07
#